data_AF-A0A2T6BSM5-F1
#
_entry.id   AF-A0A2T6BSM5-F1
#
_cell.length_a   1.000
_cell.length_b   1.000
_cell.length_c   1.000
_cell.angle_alpha   90.00
_cell.angle_beta   90.00
_cell.angle_gamma   90.00
#
_symmetry.space_group_name_H-M   'P 1'
#
loop_
_entity.id
_entity.type
_entity.pdbx_description
1 polymer ?
#
loop_
_entity_poly.entity_id
_entity_poly.type
_entity_poly.pdbx_seq_one_letter_code
_entity_poly.pdbx_strand_id
1 'polypeptide(L)'
;MFWMGKKLLSLVLIIALGTHLWTVSPVAATRKENKFEAERQALFEKMETLTGVPWYFLAAMDQYERNIQRARQDLKERKGLVSIAVPPRMWSGPTNPDPYDSVPESIRFFGGIGKDGNEDGTADPGNSIDVLYTVTKYLSDTGLSRDDLRIGLWRYYQNPTAVDIISHIAKVYQHFGTTQLDRNHFIMPLQYNYTYHNTWGDRRGWGGLRIHEGTDIFADYGTPVFSTSYGYVELKGWNRYGGWRIGIRDLRNNYHYYAHLSRFNKEIKKGDVVEPGQVIGYVGSSGYGPPGTSGKFPPHLHYGIYKYNGRTTFSFDPYPFLKAWERKEYKKRKKTRKAKRKRS
;
A
#
# COMPACT_ATOMS: atom_id res chain seq x y z
N MET A 1 -62.75 -53.07 12.47
CA MET A 1 -61.65 -53.99 12.87
C MET A 1 -60.85 -54.31 11.61
N PHE A 2 -59.51 -54.32 11.70
CA PHE A 2 -58.51 -54.53 10.63
C PHE A 2 -58.00 -53.31 9.82
N TRP A 3 -57.07 -52.64 10.49
CA TRP A 3 -55.73 -52.19 10.06
C TRP A 3 -55.16 -52.74 8.73
N MET A 4 -54.67 -51.86 7.86
CA MET A 4 -53.49 -52.10 7.01
C MET A 4 -52.87 -50.77 6.56
N GLY A 5 -51.85 -50.32 7.29
CA GLY A 5 -51.00 -49.18 6.92
C GLY A 5 -49.86 -49.64 6.01
N LYS A 6 -49.73 -49.05 4.82
CA LYS A 6 -48.57 -49.22 3.93
C LYS A 6 -47.40 -48.38 4.47
N LYS A 7 -46.28 -49.03 4.81
CA LYS A 7 -44.99 -48.36 5.06
C LYS A 7 -44.32 -48.07 3.72
N LEU A 8 -44.11 -46.78 3.41
CA LEU A 8 -43.20 -46.34 2.35
C LEU A 8 -41.76 -46.40 2.90
N LEU A 9 -40.89 -47.21 2.28
CA LEU A 9 -39.45 -47.09 2.48
C LEU A 9 -38.94 -45.98 1.54
N SER A 10 -38.47 -44.87 2.10
CA SER A 10 -37.71 -43.87 1.36
C SER A 10 -36.22 -44.23 1.40
N LEU A 11 -35.69 -44.64 0.24
CA LEU A 11 -34.26 -44.86 0.04
C LEU A 11 -33.60 -43.48 -0.17
N VAL A 12 -32.86 -42.98 0.82
CA VAL A 12 -32.06 -41.76 0.68
C VAL A 12 -30.71 -42.12 0.07
N LEU A 13 -30.53 -41.79 -1.20
CA LEU A 13 -29.26 -41.90 -1.91
C LEU A 13 -28.37 -40.71 -1.52
N ILE A 14 -27.40 -40.92 -0.63
CA ILE A 14 -26.39 -39.90 -0.29
C ILE A 14 -25.35 -39.87 -1.42
N ILE A 15 -25.50 -38.92 -2.35
CA ILE A 15 -24.46 -38.60 -3.32
C ILE A 15 -23.41 -37.76 -2.59
N ALA A 16 -22.27 -38.39 -2.24
CA ALA A 16 -21.10 -37.67 -1.75
C ALA A 16 -20.44 -36.90 -2.90
N LEU A 17 -20.85 -35.65 -3.11
CA LEU A 17 -20.13 -34.71 -3.96
C LEU A 17 -18.81 -34.35 -3.27
N GLY A 18 -17.74 -35.05 -3.63
CA GLY A 18 -16.38 -34.69 -3.22
C GLY A 18 -15.99 -33.35 -3.83
N THR A 19 -16.10 -32.26 -3.05
CA THR A 19 -15.52 -30.98 -3.42
C THR A 19 -14.01 -31.07 -3.23
N HIS A 20 -13.28 -31.36 -4.32
CA HIS A 20 -11.84 -31.16 -4.36
C HIS A 20 -11.55 -29.66 -4.29
N LEU A 21 -11.44 -29.13 -3.07
CA LEU A 21 -10.81 -27.85 -2.79
C LEU A 21 -9.33 -27.98 -3.12
N TRP A 22 -8.94 -27.57 -4.33
CA TRP A 22 -7.55 -27.36 -4.70
C TRP A 22 -6.98 -26.24 -3.82
N THR A 23 -6.38 -26.61 -2.70
CA THR A 23 -5.70 -25.65 -1.83
C THR A 23 -4.38 -25.29 -2.50
N VAL A 24 -4.32 -24.09 -3.10
CA VAL A 24 -3.08 -23.55 -3.64
C VAL A 24 -2.12 -23.34 -2.46
N SER A 25 -0.97 -24.02 -2.49
CA SER A 25 0.03 -23.89 -1.44
C SER A 25 0.54 -22.45 -1.32
N PRO A 26 0.73 -21.90 -0.10
CA PRO A 26 1.22 -20.52 0.09
C PRO A 26 2.52 -20.22 -0.65
N VAL A 27 3.42 -21.22 -0.76
CA VAL A 27 4.69 -21.10 -1.50
C VAL A 27 4.47 -20.90 -3.01
N ALA A 28 3.49 -21.60 -3.60
CA ALA A 28 3.16 -21.46 -5.01
C ALA A 28 2.51 -20.09 -5.29
N ALA A 29 1.65 -19.61 -4.38
CA ALA A 29 1.08 -18.27 -4.46
C ALA A 29 2.15 -17.19 -4.41
N THR A 30 3.09 -17.25 -3.44
CA THR A 30 4.21 -16.29 -3.35
C THR A 30 5.12 -16.33 -4.57
N ARG A 31 5.42 -17.53 -5.11
CA ARG A 31 6.24 -17.64 -6.33
C ARG A 31 5.56 -17.00 -7.54
N LYS A 32 4.25 -17.19 -7.68
CA LYS A 32 3.46 -16.59 -8.76
C LYS A 32 3.41 -15.07 -8.63
N GLU A 33 3.21 -14.56 -7.42
CA GLU A 33 3.23 -13.13 -7.11
C GLU A 33 4.59 -12.51 -7.45
N ASN A 34 5.70 -13.10 -7.02
CA ASN A 34 7.04 -12.61 -7.35
C ASN A 34 7.32 -12.59 -8.85
N LYS A 35 6.89 -13.63 -9.59
CA LYS A 35 7.04 -13.67 -11.04
C LYS A 35 6.25 -12.53 -11.71
N PHE A 36 5.02 -12.31 -11.27
CA PHE A 36 4.16 -11.23 -11.77
C PHE A 36 4.76 -9.84 -11.49
N GLU A 37 5.29 -9.62 -10.29
CA GLU A 37 6.00 -8.38 -9.92
C GLU A 37 7.24 -8.13 -10.79
N ALA A 38 8.02 -9.18 -11.06
CA ALA A 38 9.21 -9.09 -11.92
C ALA A 38 8.86 -8.76 -13.39
N GLU A 39 7.85 -9.42 -13.95
CA GLU A 39 7.34 -9.12 -15.30
C GLU A 39 6.87 -7.67 -15.42
N ARG A 40 6.23 -7.17 -14.36
CA ARG A 40 5.76 -5.79 -14.32
C ARG A 40 6.90 -4.77 -14.25
N GLN A 41 7.91 -5.02 -13.41
CA GLN A 41 9.08 -4.14 -13.33
C GLN A 41 9.82 -4.08 -14.68
N ALA A 42 10.03 -5.24 -15.32
CA ALA A 42 10.66 -5.32 -16.65
C ALA A 42 9.89 -4.52 -17.71
N LEU A 43 8.56 -4.48 -17.62
CA LEU A 43 7.74 -3.68 -18.52
C LEU A 43 7.97 -2.17 -18.33
N PHE A 44 8.15 -1.68 -17.10
CA PHE A 44 8.48 -0.27 -16.84
C PHE A 44 9.89 0.09 -17.30
N GLU A 45 10.87 -0.79 -17.09
CA GLU A 45 12.25 -0.61 -17.58
C GLU A 45 12.31 -0.59 -19.12
N LYS A 46 11.50 -1.42 -19.78
CA LYS A 46 11.30 -1.34 -21.24
C LYS A 46 10.76 0.04 -21.65
N MET A 47 9.78 0.57 -20.94
CA MET A 47 9.21 1.89 -21.26
C MET A 47 10.19 3.03 -21.04
N GLU A 48 11.01 2.97 -19.99
CA GLU A 48 12.12 3.92 -19.79
C GLU A 48 13.08 3.90 -20.98
N THR A 49 13.46 2.72 -21.46
CA THR A 49 14.33 2.58 -22.63
C THR A 49 13.73 3.22 -23.89
N LEU A 50 12.41 3.10 -24.08
CA LEU A 50 11.71 3.62 -25.26
C LEU A 50 11.39 5.12 -25.20
N THR A 51 11.34 5.71 -24.00
CA THR A 51 10.76 7.06 -23.82
C THR A 51 11.62 8.02 -23.02
N GLY A 52 12.62 7.52 -22.27
CA GLY A 52 13.43 8.28 -21.34
C GLY A 52 12.77 8.61 -20.00
N VAL A 53 11.48 8.27 -19.81
CA VAL A 53 10.81 8.49 -18.51
C VAL A 53 11.26 7.42 -17.52
N PRO A 54 11.77 7.78 -16.33
CA PRO A 54 12.33 6.79 -15.42
C PRO A 54 11.32 5.74 -14.98
N TRP A 55 11.73 4.45 -14.99
CA TRP A 55 10.84 3.32 -14.72
C TRP A 55 10.10 3.44 -13.37
N TYR A 56 10.76 4.01 -12.37
CA TYR A 56 10.24 4.13 -11.00
C TYR A 56 9.08 5.13 -10.91
N PHE A 57 8.96 6.09 -11.84
CA PHE A 57 7.77 6.97 -11.92
C PHE A 57 6.56 6.21 -12.45
N LEU A 58 6.74 5.42 -13.51
CA LEU A 58 5.67 4.59 -14.08
C LEU A 58 5.22 3.52 -13.07
N ALA A 59 6.17 2.87 -12.40
CA ALA A 59 5.89 1.92 -11.33
C ALA A 59 5.12 2.57 -10.17
N ALA A 60 5.46 3.81 -9.81
CA ALA A 60 4.77 4.53 -8.75
C ALA A 60 3.34 4.93 -9.11
N MET A 61 3.14 5.38 -10.35
CA MET A 61 1.81 5.67 -10.89
C MET A 61 0.94 4.41 -10.91
N ASP A 62 1.48 3.29 -11.39
CA ASP A 62 0.80 1.99 -11.38
C ASP A 62 0.44 1.53 -9.95
N GLN A 63 1.38 1.67 -9.01
CA GLN A 63 1.14 1.31 -7.61
C GLN A 63 0.06 2.19 -6.98
N TYR A 64 0.03 3.49 -7.29
CA TYR A 64 -1.03 4.39 -6.85
C TYR A 64 -2.39 3.93 -7.38
N GLU A 65 -2.51 3.65 -8.68
CA GLU A 65 -3.76 3.18 -9.30
C GLU A 65 -4.26 1.87 -8.69
N ARG A 66 -3.36 0.90 -8.45
CA ARG A 66 -3.69 -0.34 -7.72
C ARG A 66 -4.29 -0.07 -6.36
N ASN A 67 -3.69 0.86 -5.60
CA ASN A 67 -4.15 1.19 -4.26
C ASN A 67 -5.55 1.78 -4.29
N ILE A 68 -5.83 2.67 -5.26
CA ILE A 68 -7.14 3.30 -5.43
C ILE A 68 -8.19 2.27 -5.84
N GLN A 69 -7.93 1.45 -6.86
CA GLN A 69 -8.85 0.42 -7.34
C GLN A 69 -9.19 -0.61 -6.26
N ARG A 70 -8.21 -1.04 -5.46
CA ARG A 70 -8.45 -1.97 -4.34
C ARG A 70 -9.21 -1.36 -3.16
N ALA A 71 -9.15 -0.05 -3.00
CA ALA A 71 -9.80 0.66 -1.90
C ALA A 71 -11.23 1.15 -2.24
N ARG A 72 -11.62 1.11 -3.51
CA ARG A 72 -12.85 1.72 -4.03
C ARG A 72 -13.70 0.69 -4.75
N GLN A 73 -14.84 0.34 -4.14
CA GLN A 73 -15.75 -0.66 -4.68
C GLN A 73 -16.46 -0.22 -5.97
N ASP A 74 -16.56 1.09 -6.20
CA ASP A 74 -17.16 1.66 -7.41
C ASP A 74 -16.21 1.67 -8.62
N LEU A 75 -14.94 1.30 -8.43
CA LEU A 75 -13.98 1.15 -9.51
C LEU A 75 -13.83 -0.32 -9.89
N LYS A 76 -13.82 -0.60 -11.19
CA LYS A 76 -13.50 -1.93 -11.71
C LYS A 76 -11.99 -2.14 -11.64
N GLU A 77 -11.55 -3.19 -10.95
CA GLU A 77 -10.13 -3.57 -10.95
C GLU A 77 -9.72 -3.96 -12.38
N ARG A 78 -8.67 -3.30 -12.88
CA ARG A 78 -8.12 -3.61 -14.21
C ARG A 78 -7.45 -4.98 -14.17
N LYS A 79 -7.87 -5.86 -15.06
CA LYS A 79 -7.24 -7.17 -15.29
C LYS A 79 -6.08 -6.97 -16.27
N GLY A 80 -4.84 -7.12 -15.80
CA GLY A 80 -3.66 -6.94 -16.64
C GLY A 80 -2.36 -6.81 -15.84
N LEU A 81 -1.24 -6.64 -16.55
CA LEU A 81 0.06 -6.39 -15.94
C LEU A 81 0.12 -5.02 -15.27
N VAL A 82 -0.62 -4.03 -15.75
CA VAL A 82 -0.73 -2.69 -15.15
C VAL A 82 -2.17 -2.35 -14.75
N SER A 83 -2.30 -1.49 -13.75
CA SER A 83 -3.56 -0.91 -13.27
C SER A 83 -3.78 0.52 -13.74
N ILE A 84 -2.78 1.17 -14.35
CA ILE A 84 -2.98 2.49 -14.98
C ILE A 84 -4.12 2.41 -15.99
N ALA A 85 -5.03 3.38 -15.95
CA ALA A 85 -6.13 3.49 -16.89
C ALA A 85 -6.27 4.93 -17.36
N VAL A 86 -6.45 5.09 -18.66
CA VAL A 86 -6.71 6.40 -19.28
C VAL A 86 -8.22 6.56 -19.43
N PRO A 87 -8.81 7.68 -18.97
CA PRO A 87 -10.23 7.93 -19.17
C PRO A 87 -10.61 7.88 -20.66
N PRO A 88 -11.75 7.26 -21.05
CA PRO A 88 -12.12 7.10 -22.47
C PRO A 88 -12.09 8.40 -23.27
N ARG A 89 -12.62 9.50 -22.71
CA ARG A 89 -12.60 10.83 -23.35
C ARG A 89 -11.21 11.45 -23.47
N MET A 90 -10.28 11.07 -22.60
CA MET A 90 -8.88 11.48 -22.72
C MET A 90 -8.18 10.63 -23.78
N TRP A 91 -8.49 9.33 -23.83
CA TRP A 91 -7.95 8.38 -24.80
C TRP A 91 -8.35 8.74 -26.23
N SER A 92 -9.66 8.76 -26.54
CA SER A 92 -10.17 8.92 -27.90
C SER A 92 -10.37 10.37 -28.34
N GLY A 93 -10.42 11.30 -27.38
CA GLY A 93 -10.61 12.73 -27.62
C GLY A 93 -11.97 13.23 -27.12
N PRO A 94 -12.06 14.50 -26.68
CA PRO A 94 -13.26 15.04 -26.04
C PRO A 94 -14.48 15.08 -26.97
N THR A 95 -14.26 15.28 -28.27
CA THR A 95 -15.31 15.40 -29.30
C THR A 95 -15.47 14.15 -30.16
N ASN A 96 -14.73 13.07 -29.88
CA ASN A 96 -14.87 11.82 -30.61
C ASN A 96 -16.27 11.22 -30.37
N PRO A 97 -17.05 10.91 -31.43
CA PRO A 97 -18.34 10.26 -31.26
C PRO A 97 -18.21 8.86 -30.64
N ASP A 98 -17.09 8.18 -30.84
CA ASP A 98 -16.76 6.90 -30.20
C ASP A 98 -15.78 7.11 -29.03
N PRO A 99 -16.22 6.97 -27.76
CA PRO A 99 -15.33 7.05 -26.61
C PRO A 99 -14.35 5.87 -26.49
N TYR A 100 -14.54 4.79 -27.25
CA TYR A 100 -13.71 3.59 -27.24
C TYR A 100 -12.97 3.36 -28.57
N ASP A 101 -12.83 4.42 -29.36
CA ASP A 101 -12.06 4.42 -30.59
C ASP A 101 -10.63 3.88 -30.34
N SER A 102 -10.19 3.04 -31.26
CA SER A 102 -8.90 2.36 -31.22
C SER A 102 -8.07 2.61 -32.49
N VAL A 103 -8.58 3.42 -33.43
CA VAL A 103 -7.87 3.77 -34.67
C VAL A 103 -6.97 4.98 -34.41
N PRO A 104 -5.62 4.84 -34.46
CA PRO A 104 -4.70 5.91 -34.06
C PRO A 104 -4.89 7.25 -34.78
N GLU A 105 -5.23 7.23 -36.08
CA GLU A 105 -5.47 8.41 -36.90
C GLU A 105 -6.74 9.15 -36.46
N SER A 106 -7.81 8.40 -36.20
CA SER A 106 -9.09 8.95 -35.74
C SER A 106 -8.94 9.55 -34.34
N ILE A 107 -8.32 8.82 -33.42
CA ILE A 107 -7.99 9.31 -32.07
C ILE A 107 -7.23 10.65 -32.14
N ARG A 108 -6.19 10.71 -32.96
CA ARG A 108 -5.38 11.93 -33.15
C ARG A 108 -6.18 13.08 -33.73
N PHE A 109 -7.04 12.81 -34.71
CA PHE A 109 -7.92 13.82 -35.32
C PHE A 109 -8.82 14.48 -34.27
N PHE A 110 -9.36 13.70 -33.32
CA PHE A 110 -10.18 14.21 -32.22
C PHE A 110 -9.38 14.72 -31.02
N GLY A 111 -8.06 14.79 -31.12
CA GLY A 111 -7.18 15.28 -30.05
C GLY A 111 -7.07 14.34 -28.84
N GLY A 112 -7.39 13.06 -29.02
CA GLY A 112 -7.15 12.03 -28.02
C GLY A 112 -5.66 11.71 -27.87
N ILE A 113 -5.28 11.20 -26.70
CA ILE A 113 -3.88 10.87 -26.41
C ILE A 113 -3.50 9.44 -26.75
N GLY A 114 -4.49 8.57 -27.06
CA GLY A 114 -4.29 7.16 -27.33
C GLY A 114 -3.26 6.90 -28.44
N LYS A 115 -2.33 5.99 -28.17
CA LYS A 115 -1.26 5.59 -29.10
C LYS A 115 -1.14 4.06 -29.12
N ASP A 116 -0.95 3.54 -30.33
CA ASP A 116 -0.49 2.17 -30.57
C ASP A 116 0.99 2.08 -30.14
N GLY A 117 1.23 1.36 -29.04
CA GLY A 117 2.56 1.23 -28.43
C GLY A 117 3.25 -0.09 -28.72
N ASN A 118 2.49 -1.10 -29.15
CA ASN A 118 3.02 -2.40 -29.59
C ASN A 118 3.13 -2.53 -31.12
N GLU A 119 2.72 -1.50 -31.87
CA GLU A 119 2.79 -1.38 -33.33
C GLU A 119 1.94 -2.45 -34.05
N ASP A 120 0.78 -2.82 -33.48
CA ASP A 120 -0.14 -3.79 -34.08
C ASP A 120 -1.25 -3.17 -34.96
N GLY A 121 -1.21 -1.84 -35.12
CA GLY A 121 -2.17 -1.05 -35.88
C GLY A 121 -3.35 -0.55 -35.04
N THR A 122 -3.42 -0.90 -33.75
CA THR A 122 -4.53 -0.57 -32.86
C THR A 122 -4.01 0.16 -31.61
N ALA A 123 -4.65 1.26 -31.23
CA ALA A 123 -4.46 1.88 -29.93
C ALA A 123 -5.49 1.32 -28.95
N ASP A 124 -5.19 0.20 -28.29
CA ASP A 124 -6.11 -0.48 -27.37
C ASP A 124 -5.95 -0.01 -25.91
N PRO A 125 -6.95 0.67 -25.31
CA PRO A 125 -6.91 1.05 -23.90
C PRO A 125 -6.93 -0.15 -22.93
N GLY A 126 -7.24 -1.36 -23.41
CA GLY A 126 -7.13 -2.64 -22.72
C GLY A 126 -5.71 -3.22 -22.68
N ASN A 127 -4.89 -2.90 -23.67
CA ASN A 127 -3.50 -3.36 -23.78
C ASN A 127 -2.58 -2.59 -22.82
N SER A 128 -1.74 -3.32 -22.07
CA SER A 128 -0.83 -2.70 -21.09
C SER A 128 0.31 -1.91 -21.74
N ILE A 129 0.76 -2.33 -22.93
CA ILE A 129 1.85 -1.67 -23.67
C ILE A 129 1.35 -0.34 -24.22
N ASP A 130 0.19 -0.32 -24.88
CA ASP A 130 -0.41 0.90 -25.45
C ASP A 130 -0.68 1.94 -24.38
N VAL A 131 -1.25 1.51 -23.24
CA VAL A 131 -1.54 2.39 -22.12
C VAL A 131 -0.26 2.98 -21.53
N LEU A 132 0.76 2.16 -21.29
CA LEU A 132 2.03 2.67 -20.79
C LEU A 132 2.69 3.61 -21.79
N TYR A 133 2.76 3.24 -23.06
CA TYR A 133 3.36 4.09 -24.08
C TYR A 133 2.63 5.43 -24.20
N THR A 134 1.29 5.40 -24.24
CA THR A 134 0.41 6.58 -24.26
C THR A 134 0.68 7.50 -23.06
N VAL A 135 0.58 6.97 -21.84
CA VAL A 135 0.77 7.74 -20.61
C VAL A 135 2.19 8.28 -20.51
N THR A 136 3.17 7.48 -20.89
CA THR A 136 4.57 7.88 -20.78
C THR A 136 4.90 9.02 -21.73
N LYS A 137 4.40 8.96 -22.98
CA LYS A 137 4.52 10.08 -23.93
C LYS A 137 3.84 11.34 -23.37
N TYR A 138 2.61 11.22 -22.88
CA TYR A 138 1.88 12.33 -22.26
C TYR A 138 2.65 12.98 -21.09
N LEU A 139 3.28 12.18 -20.22
CA LEU A 139 4.07 12.68 -19.10
C LEU A 139 5.37 13.37 -19.57
N SER A 140 5.99 12.87 -20.63
CA SER A 140 7.24 13.41 -21.18
C SER A 140 7.06 14.68 -22.01
N ASP A 141 5.83 15.07 -22.35
CA ASP A 141 5.53 16.25 -23.18
C ASP A 141 6.11 17.55 -22.60
N THR A 142 6.26 17.63 -21.28
CA THR A 142 6.80 18.81 -20.57
C THR A 142 8.29 18.72 -20.31
N GLY A 143 8.93 17.57 -20.54
CA GLY A 143 10.32 17.30 -20.20
C GLY A 143 10.49 16.06 -19.33
N LEU A 144 11.75 15.69 -19.09
CA LEU A 144 12.13 14.47 -18.36
C LEU A 144 12.68 14.76 -16.96
N SER A 145 12.80 16.03 -16.56
CA SER A 145 13.23 16.35 -15.21
C SER A 145 12.16 15.92 -14.20
N ARG A 146 12.56 15.78 -12.93
CA ARG A 146 11.63 15.44 -11.85
C ARG A 146 10.46 16.43 -11.75
N ASP A 147 10.73 17.71 -11.96
CA ASP A 147 9.70 18.76 -11.86
C ASP A 147 8.78 18.74 -13.09
N ASP A 148 9.32 18.47 -14.28
CA ASP A 148 8.51 18.31 -15.50
C ASP A 148 7.57 17.11 -15.38
N LEU A 149 8.07 15.97 -14.89
CA LEU A 149 7.24 14.78 -14.69
C LEU A 149 6.15 15.02 -13.63
N ARG A 150 6.43 15.84 -12.60
CA ARG A 150 5.40 16.27 -11.64
C ARG A 150 4.34 17.17 -12.29
N ILE A 151 4.72 18.04 -13.22
CA ILE A 151 3.78 18.85 -14.02
C ILE A 151 2.91 17.93 -14.88
N GLY A 152 3.51 16.94 -15.56
CA GLY A 152 2.78 15.91 -16.32
C GLY A 152 1.78 15.14 -15.46
N LEU A 153 2.17 14.70 -14.26
CA LEU A 153 1.27 14.04 -13.31
C LEU A 153 0.14 14.95 -12.86
N TRP A 154 0.40 16.24 -12.61
CA TRP A 154 -0.65 17.18 -12.25
C TRP A 154 -1.64 17.38 -13.40
N ARG A 155 -1.16 17.51 -14.65
CA ARG A 155 -2.01 17.58 -15.84
C ARG A 155 -2.90 16.35 -15.98
N TYR A 156 -2.35 15.16 -15.73
CA TYR A 156 -3.06 13.88 -15.82
C TYR A 156 -4.09 13.69 -14.70
N TYR A 157 -3.69 13.90 -13.44
CA TYR A 157 -4.50 13.56 -12.27
C TYR A 157 -5.38 14.69 -11.75
N GLN A 158 -5.01 15.95 -12.01
CA GLN A 158 -5.67 17.15 -11.46
C GLN A 158 -5.86 17.08 -9.92
N ASN A 159 -4.93 16.41 -9.23
CA ASN A 159 -5.01 16.15 -7.79
C ASN A 159 -3.60 16.24 -7.16
N PRO A 160 -3.31 17.28 -6.35
CA PRO A 160 -1.98 17.46 -5.78
C PRO A 160 -1.58 16.32 -4.83
N THR A 161 -2.54 15.74 -4.09
CA THR A 161 -2.29 14.60 -3.21
C THR A 161 -1.84 13.37 -4.00
N ALA A 162 -2.44 13.13 -5.17
CA ALA A 162 -2.02 12.04 -6.05
C ALA A 162 -0.58 12.25 -6.55
N VAL A 163 -0.26 13.46 -7.01
CA VAL A 163 1.08 13.84 -7.49
C VAL A 163 2.13 13.62 -6.39
N ASP A 164 1.84 14.03 -5.16
CA ASP A 164 2.76 13.86 -4.04
C ASP A 164 2.93 12.40 -3.64
N ILE A 165 1.84 11.63 -3.54
CA ILE A 165 1.93 10.19 -3.22
C ILE A 165 2.75 9.46 -4.30
N ILE A 166 2.45 9.68 -5.58
CA ILE A 166 3.20 9.07 -6.69
C ILE A 166 4.67 9.47 -6.62
N SER A 167 4.98 10.76 -6.42
CA SER A 167 6.35 11.24 -6.32
C SER A 167 7.13 10.62 -5.16
N HIS A 168 6.47 10.38 -4.03
CA HIS A 168 7.12 9.75 -2.90
C HIS A 168 7.28 8.23 -3.07
N ILE A 169 6.29 7.54 -3.65
CA ILE A 169 6.43 6.13 -4.03
C ILE A 169 7.58 5.97 -5.03
N ALA A 170 7.67 6.86 -6.02
CA ALA A 170 8.76 6.92 -6.99
C ALA A 170 10.13 7.03 -6.30
N LYS A 171 10.25 7.89 -5.29
CA LYS A 171 11.47 8.03 -4.48
C LYS A 171 11.83 6.72 -3.74
N VAL A 172 10.84 6.00 -3.21
CA VAL A 172 11.07 4.71 -2.54
C VAL A 172 11.57 3.66 -3.54
N TYR A 173 10.93 3.53 -4.70
CA TYR A 173 11.36 2.60 -5.75
C TYR A 173 12.74 2.94 -6.31
N GLN A 174 13.02 4.22 -6.53
CA GLN A 174 14.35 4.68 -6.94
C GLN A 174 15.42 4.31 -5.91
N HIS A 175 15.13 4.50 -4.62
CA HIS A 175 16.08 4.23 -3.54
C HIS A 175 16.44 2.74 -3.43
N PHE A 176 15.45 1.84 -3.54
CA PHE A 176 15.69 0.40 -3.41
C PHE A 176 15.97 -0.32 -4.74
N GLY A 177 15.74 0.35 -5.88
CA GLY A 177 15.97 -0.23 -7.21
C GLY A 177 15.01 -1.37 -7.59
N THR A 178 13.88 -1.51 -6.90
CA THR A 178 12.90 -2.58 -7.17
C THR A 178 11.49 -2.25 -6.72
N THR A 179 10.49 -2.86 -7.38
CA THR A 179 9.08 -2.86 -6.92
C THR A 179 8.80 -3.91 -5.86
N GLN A 180 9.70 -4.88 -5.64
CA GLN A 180 9.51 -6.02 -4.74
C GLN A 180 9.75 -5.64 -3.26
N LEU A 181 8.87 -4.82 -2.71
CA LEU A 181 8.99 -4.21 -1.38
C LEU A 181 7.79 -4.58 -0.47
N ASP A 182 7.61 -5.88 -0.25
CA ASP A 182 6.46 -6.46 0.48
C ASP A 182 6.77 -6.82 1.95
N ARG A 183 8.02 -6.62 2.40
CA ARG A 183 8.43 -6.93 3.77
C ARG A 183 7.73 -6.00 4.77
N ASN A 184 7.39 -6.58 5.92
CA ASN A 184 6.97 -5.86 7.12
C ASN A 184 7.83 -6.31 8.31
N HIS A 185 7.78 -5.53 9.38
CA HIS A 185 8.48 -5.80 10.63
C HIS A 185 7.58 -5.51 11.84
N PHE A 186 7.80 -6.23 12.94
CA PHE A 186 7.14 -5.90 14.20
C PHE A 186 7.65 -4.57 14.76
N ILE A 187 6.79 -3.82 15.45
CA ILE A 187 7.03 -2.40 15.74
C ILE A 187 8.12 -2.14 16.80
N MET A 188 8.55 -3.16 17.54
CA MET A 188 9.57 -3.07 18.59
C MET A 188 10.46 -4.33 18.62
N PRO A 189 11.62 -4.29 19.29
CA PRO A 189 12.48 -5.47 19.42
C PRO A 189 11.90 -6.52 20.38
N LEU A 190 11.88 -7.79 19.96
CA LEU A 190 11.32 -8.94 20.71
C LEU A 190 12.05 -9.30 22.01
N GLN A 191 13.07 -8.54 22.41
CA GLN A 191 13.78 -8.73 23.68
C GLN A 191 13.40 -7.71 24.75
N TYR A 192 12.59 -6.71 24.41
CA TYR A 192 12.09 -5.72 25.36
C TYR A 192 10.81 -6.21 26.02
N ASN A 193 10.52 -5.67 27.20
CA ASN A 193 9.25 -5.87 27.86
C ASN A 193 8.20 -4.97 27.21
N TYR A 194 7.13 -5.58 26.71
CA TYR A 194 5.99 -4.85 26.18
C TYR A 194 4.70 -5.66 26.35
N THR A 195 3.57 -4.95 26.46
CA THR A 195 2.23 -5.54 26.49
C THR A 195 1.29 -4.73 25.60
N TYR A 196 0.36 -5.42 24.96
CA TYR A 196 -0.67 -4.78 24.14
C TYR A 196 -1.86 -5.73 23.97
N HIS A 197 -3.05 -5.13 23.92
CA HIS A 197 -4.31 -5.81 23.66
C HIS A 197 -5.03 -5.08 22.52
N ASN A 198 -6.13 -5.64 22.03
CA ASN A 198 -6.97 -4.88 21.12
C ASN A 198 -7.64 -3.75 21.89
N THR A 199 -7.22 -2.52 21.61
CA THR A 199 -7.80 -1.30 22.18
C THR A 199 -8.49 -0.44 21.12
N TRP A 200 -8.64 -0.96 19.89
CA TRP A 200 -9.26 -0.24 18.79
C TRP A 200 -10.74 0.03 19.10
N GLY A 201 -11.19 1.26 18.88
CA GLY A 201 -12.58 1.66 19.13
C GLY A 201 -12.87 2.03 20.59
N ASP A 202 -11.93 1.83 21.52
CA ASP A 202 -12.10 2.21 22.93
C ASP A 202 -12.42 3.71 23.09
N ARG A 203 -13.23 4.05 24.09
CA ARG A 203 -13.61 5.45 24.35
C ARG A 203 -12.41 6.26 24.83
N ARG A 204 -12.22 7.45 24.27
CA ARG A 204 -11.21 8.45 24.69
C ARG A 204 -11.90 9.71 25.17
N GLY A 205 -11.81 10.02 26.46
CA GLY A 205 -12.56 11.12 27.09
C GLY A 205 -11.90 12.51 27.02
N TRP A 206 -10.57 12.60 26.84
CA TRP A 206 -9.89 13.90 26.79
C TRP A 206 -10.12 14.57 25.42
N GLY A 207 -10.79 15.73 25.39
CA GLY A 207 -11.12 16.45 24.16
C GLY A 207 -12.38 15.94 23.45
N GLY A 208 -13.36 15.37 24.17
CA GLY A 208 -14.68 14.98 23.65
C GLY A 208 -14.91 13.48 23.56
N LEU A 209 -16.03 13.06 22.95
CA LEU A 209 -16.35 11.65 22.67
C LEU A 209 -15.59 11.19 21.42
N ARG A 210 -14.40 10.65 21.60
CA ARG A 210 -13.58 10.10 20.50
C ARG A 210 -13.42 8.59 20.67
N ILE A 211 -13.30 7.89 19.54
CA ILE A 211 -12.86 6.50 19.51
C ILE A 211 -11.34 6.42 19.45
N HIS A 212 -10.79 5.30 19.91
CA HIS A 212 -9.37 5.04 19.81
C HIS A 212 -9.02 4.46 18.44
N GLU A 213 -8.45 5.28 17.58
CA GLU A 213 -8.01 4.90 16.22
C GLU A 213 -6.59 4.29 16.22
N GLY A 214 -6.32 3.37 17.15
CA GLY A 214 -5.05 2.67 17.18
C GLY A 214 -5.01 1.53 18.19
N THR A 215 -3.80 1.00 18.37
CA THR A 215 -3.43 0.09 19.45
C THR A 215 -2.35 0.72 20.29
N ASP A 216 -2.52 0.68 21.61
CA ASP A 216 -1.49 1.12 22.55
C ASP A 216 -0.58 -0.06 22.91
N ILE A 217 0.73 0.13 22.75
CA ILE A 217 1.77 -0.82 23.13
C ILE A 217 2.54 -0.24 24.30
N PHE A 218 2.23 -0.72 25.50
CA PHE A 218 2.94 -0.34 26.72
C PHE A 218 4.31 -0.96 26.73
N ALA A 219 5.33 -0.14 26.94
CA ALA A 219 6.73 -0.55 26.97
C ALA A 219 7.55 0.50 27.75
N ASP A 220 8.74 0.11 28.20
CA ASP A 220 9.59 1.00 28.98
C ASP A 220 9.96 2.27 28.21
N TYR A 221 10.06 3.39 28.92
CA TYR A 221 10.46 4.67 28.34
C TYR A 221 11.81 4.53 27.64
N GLY A 222 11.90 5.01 26.40
CA GLY A 222 13.12 4.89 25.60
C GLY A 222 13.25 3.57 24.82
N THR A 223 12.27 2.67 24.88
CA THR A 223 12.24 1.46 24.02
C THR A 223 12.30 1.87 22.54
N PRO A 224 13.19 1.27 21.71
CA PRO A 224 13.26 1.57 20.28
C PRO A 224 11.95 1.24 19.55
N VAL A 225 11.52 2.15 18.68
CA VAL A 225 10.36 1.98 17.79
C VAL A 225 10.86 1.84 16.36
N PHE A 226 10.41 0.79 15.68
CA PHE A 226 10.77 0.48 14.30
C PHE A 226 9.69 0.90 13.32
N SER A 227 10.08 1.26 12.09
CA SER A 227 9.15 1.28 10.96
C SER A 227 8.60 -0.13 10.70
N THR A 228 7.30 -0.27 10.52
CA THR A 228 6.63 -1.55 10.25
C THR A 228 6.64 -1.92 8.76
N SER A 229 6.95 -0.99 7.87
CA SER A 229 6.86 -1.13 6.41
C SER A 229 7.94 -0.32 5.68
N TYR A 230 8.14 -0.60 4.39
CA TYR A 230 8.82 0.33 3.49
C TYR A 230 7.92 1.53 3.24
N GLY A 231 8.51 2.71 3.13
CA GLY A 231 7.74 3.92 2.86
C GLY A 231 8.57 5.17 2.96
N TYR A 232 7.89 6.30 3.16
CA TYR A 232 8.52 7.58 3.38
C TYR A 232 7.92 8.28 4.60
N VAL A 233 8.73 9.11 5.26
CA VAL A 233 8.31 9.92 6.40
C VAL A 233 7.48 11.09 5.90
N GLU A 234 6.18 10.88 5.78
CA GLU A 234 5.24 11.93 5.37
C GLU A 234 5.18 13.07 6.38
N LEU A 235 5.29 12.76 7.67
CA LEU A 235 5.15 13.76 8.71
C LEU A 235 6.00 13.44 9.94
N LYS A 236 6.62 14.46 10.52
CA LYS A 236 7.38 14.38 11.77
C LYS A 236 7.16 15.66 12.56
N GLY A 237 6.78 15.58 13.83
CA GLY A 237 6.62 16.77 14.67
C GLY A 237 5.67 16.59 15.85
N TRP A 238 5.32 17.71 16.47
CA TRP A 238 4.37 17.74 17.59
C TRP A 238 2.92 17.64 17.12
N ASN A 239 2.10 16.92 17.87
CA ASN A 239 0.65 16.93 17.81
C ASN A 239 0.11 17.12 19.23
N ARG A 240 -0.93 17.96 19.41
CA ARG A 240 -1.50 18.24 20.74
C ARG A 240 -1.91 16.99 21.51
N TYR A 241 -2.47 15.99 20.83
CA TYR A 241 -2.88 14.73 21.43
C TYR A 241 -1.72 13.73 21.44
N GLY A 242 -1.12 13.47 20.27
CA GLY A 242 -0.09 12.44 20.08
C GLY A 242 1.33 12.81 20.53
N GLY A 243 1.56 14.02 21.03
CA GLY A 243 2.91 14.48 21.41
C GLY A 243 3.88 14.47 20.24
N TRP A 244 5.11 14.01 20.49
CA TRP A 244 6.07 13.72 19.41
C TRP A 244 5.59 12.51 18.62
N ARG A 245 5.35 12.72 17.33
CA ARG A 245 4.85 11.67 16.45
C ARG A 245 5.53 11.67 15.09
N ILE A 246 5.57 10.49 14.48
CA ILE A 246 5.99 10.24 13.10
C ILE A 246 4.84 9.60 12.33
N GLY A 247 4.65 10.04 11.10
CA GLY A 247 3.73 9.47 10.12
C GLY A 247 4.53 8.94 8.94
N ILE A 248 4.40 7.65 8.64
CA ILE A 248 5.05 7.01 7.50
C ILE A 248 3.96 6.52 6.56
N ARG A 249 4.04 6.89 5.28
CA ARG A 249 3.14 6.32 4.27
C ARG A 249 3.86 5.19 3.53
N ASP A 250 3.21 4.03 3.48
CA ASP A 250 3.71 2.86 2.77
C ASP A 250 3.31 2.85 1.28
N LEU A 251 3.86 1.90 0.53
CA LEU A 251 3.58 1.70 -0.89
C LEU A 251 2.13 1.24 -1.17
N ARG A 252 1.40 0.80 -0.14
CA ARG A 252 -0.02 0.39 -0.21
C ARG A 252 -0.99 1.51 0.18
N ASN A 253 -0.45 2.73 0.31
CA ASN A 253 -1.15 3.95 0.69
C ASN A 253 -1.73 3.92 2.11
N ASN A 254 -1.14 3.09 2.98
CA ASN A 254 -1.40 3.11 4.41
C ASN A 254 -0.49 4.15 5.07
N TYR A 255 -1.08 5.05 5.83
CA TYR A 255 -0.39 5.96 6.72
C TYR A 255 -0.30 5.34 8.12
N HIS A 256 0.92 5.03 8.52
CA HIS A 256 1.29 4.47 9.80
C HIS A 256 1.63 5.61 10.77
N TYR A 257 0.84 5.71 11.84
CA TYR A 257 0.94 6.77 12.84
C TYR A 257 1.61 6.24 14.11
N TYR A 258 2.74 6.84 14.49
CA TYR A 258 3.53 6.48 15.66
C TYR A 258 3.57 7.68 16.60
N ALA A 259 2.95 7.58 17.78
CA ALA A 259 2.79 8.70 18.70
C ALA A 259 3.31 8.41 20.11
N HIS A 260 3.29 9.45 20.95
CA HIS A 260 3.79 9.47 22.32
C HIS A 260 5.29 9.20 22.44
N LEU A 261 6.05 9.48 21.38
CA LEU A 261 7.49 9.27 21.37
C LEU A 261 8.16 10.17 22.42
N SER A 262 9.23 9.68 23.04
CA SER A 262 10.08 10.52 23.89
C SER A 262 10.97 11.42 23.05
N ARG A 263 11.53 10.84 21.97
CA ARG A 263 12.38 11.51 20.99
C ARG A 263 12.34 10.76 19.67
N PHE A 264 12.71 11.47 18.60
CA PHE A 264 12.95 10.87 17.29
C PHE A 264 14.34 10.26 17.20
N ASN A 265 14.56 9.34 16.27
CA ASN A 265 15.91 9.07 15.78
C ASN A 265 16.43 10.36 15.09
N LYS A 266 17.65 10.78 15.42
CA LYS A 266 18.27 12.02 14.92
C LYS A 266 18.51 11.97 13.40
N GLU A 267 18.71 10.78 12.85
CA GLU A 267 18.97 10.58 11.43
C GLU A 267 17.72 10.71 10.57
N ILE A 268 16.52 10.57 11.17
CA ILE A 268 15.25 10.57 10.45
C ILE A 268 14.69 11.99 10.29
N LYS A 269 14.36 12.37 9.06
CA LYS A 269 13.74 13.65 8.67
C LYS A 269 12.47 13.42 7.85
N LYS A 270 11.64 14.47 7.74
CA LYS A 270 10.47 14.44 6.85
C LYS A 270 10.95 14.28 5.40
N GLY A 271 10.31 13.39 4.66
CA GLY A 271 10.65 13.05 3.28
C GLY A 271 11.68 11.93 3.13
N ASP A 272 12.27 11.42 4.20
CA ASP A 272 13.21 10.30 4.13
C ASP A 272 12.51 9.00 3.76
N VAL A 273 13.20 8.15 3.01
CA VAL A 273 12.79 6.77 2.75
C VAL A 273 13.16 5.92 3.95
N VAL A 274 12.27 5.01 4.34
CA VAL A 274 12.47 4.10 5.46
C VAL A 274 12.18 2.66 5.07
N GLU A 275 12.80 1.73 5.79
CA GLU A 275 12.60 0.29 5.61
C GLU A 275 12.07 -0.42 6.88
N PRO A 276 11.44 -1.60 6.74
CA PRO A 276 10.96 -2.36 7.88
C PRO A 276 12.09 -2.74 8.84
N GLY A 277 11.94 -2.39 10.12
CA GLY A 277 12.93 -2.65 11.17
C GLY A 277 13.89 -1.48 11.43
N GLN A 278 13.85 -0.41 10.63
CA GLN A 278 14.64 0.79 10.88
C GLN A 278 14.13 1.54 12.12
N VAL A 279 15.02 1.96 13.01
CA VAL A 279 14.66 2.74 14.21
C VAL A 279 14.22 4.15 13.80
N ILE A 280 12.99 4.51 14.14
CA ILE A 280 12.41 5.83 13.81
C ILE A 280 12.30 6.76 15.01
N GLY A 281 12.29 6.20 16.21
CA GLY A 281 12.15 6.93 17.46
C GLY A 281 12.13 5.99 18.65
N TYR A 282 11.72 6.54 19.78
CA TYR A 282 11.73 5.81 21.05
C TYR A 282 10.45 6.07 21.83
N VAL A 283 9.93 5.05 22.49
CA VAL A 283 8.74 5.11 23.35
C VAL A 283 8.90 6.21 24.39
N GLY A 284 7.79 6.88 24.71
CA GLY A 284 7.74 7.90 25.73
C GLY A 284 6.32 8.06 26.28
N SER A 285 6.05 9.26 26.77
CA SER A 285 4.76 9.65 27.36
C SER A 285 4.38 11.08 26.97
N SER A 286 4.79 11.52 25.78
CA SER A 286 4.56 12.90 25.31
C SER A 286 3.16 13.08 24.74
N GLY A 287 2.58 14.28 24.91
CA GLY A 287 1.29 14.65 24.33
C GLY A 287 0.27 15.15 25.35
N TYR A 288 -0.99 15.21 24.93
CA TYR A 288 -2.12 15.74 25.71
C TYR A 288 -1.87 17.17 26.24
N GLY A 289 -1.31 18.05 25.39
CA GLY A 289 -0.97 19.42 25.77
C GLY A 289 -0.13 20.19 24.75
N PRO A 290 0.36 21.39 25.12
CA PRO A 290 1.29 22.16 24.30
C PRO A 290 2.64 21.43 24.11
N PRO A 291 3.47 21.83 23.11
CA PRO A 291 4.79 21.26 22.86
C PRO A 291 5.61 21.05 24.14
N GLY A 292 6.15 19.83 24.31
CA GLY A 292 6.95 19.44 25.48
C GLY A 292 6.17 18.78 26.62
N THR A 293 4.83 18.77 26.57
CA THR A 293 4.01 18.07 27.58
C THR A 293 4.35 16.58 27.65
N SER A 294 4.66 16.06 28.83
CA SER A 294 4.94 14.62 29.03
C SER A 294 4.52 14.14 30.41
N GLY A 295 4.46 12.82 30.62
CA GLY A 295 4.22 12.21 31.93
C GLY A 295 2.75 12.16 32.37
N LYS A 296 1.80 12.50 31.50
CA LYS A 296 0.35 12.47 31.82
C LYS A 296 -0.28 11.06 31.84
N PHE A 297 0.48 10.06 31.41
CA PHE A 297 0.06 8.66 31.28
C PHE A 297 1.29 7.75 31.28
N PRO A 298 1.13 6.45 31.59
CA PRO A 298 2.24 5.50 31.55
C PRO A 298 2.89 5.44 30.16
N PRO A 299 4.21 5.21 30.07
CA PRO A 299 4.89 5.13 28.77
C PRO A 299 4.29 4.06 27.86
N HIS A 300 3.97 4.45 26.63
CA HIS A 300 3.46 3.55 25.60
C HIS A 300 3.68 4.16 24.21
N LEU A 301 3.66 3.32 23.19
CA LEU A 301 3.52 3.72 21.80
C LEU A 301 2.05 3.63 21.42
N HIS A 302 1.47 4.74 20.97
CA HIS A 302 0.21 4.67 20.25
C HIS A 302 0.51 4.43 18.76
N TYR A 303 -0.05 3.36 18.20
CA TYR A 303 0.11 2.98 16.81
C TYR A 303 -1.24 2.91 16.08
N GLY A 304 -1.42 3.77 15.07
CA GLY A 304 -2.62 3.81 14.23
C GLY A 304 -2.31 3.51 12.76
N ILE A 305 -3.29 3.00 12.02
CA ILE A 305 -3.18 2.84 10.56
C ILE A 305 -4.40 3.47 9.88
N TYR A 306 -4.12 4.25 8.85
CA TYR A 306 -5.10 4.99 8.07
C TYR A 306 -4.88 4.72 6.59
N LYS A 307 -5.94 4.66 5.78
CA LYS A 307 -5.84 4.43 4.33
C LYS A 307 -6.51 5.55 3.55
N TYR A 308 -5.81 6.05 2.54
CA TYR A 308 -6.37 6.99 1.57
C TYR A 308 -6.93 6.24 0.36
N ASN A 309 -8.15 6.57 -0.06
CA ASN A 309 -8.84 5.91 -1.18
C ASN A 309 -9.02 6.81 -2.42
N GLY A 310 -8.24 7.91 -2.50
CA GLY A 310 -8.34 8.89 -3.58
C GLY A 310 -9.39 9.99 -3.33
N ARG A 311 -10.21 9.86 -2.28
CA ARG A 311 -11.18 10.89 -1.85
C ARG A 311 -11.04 11.23 -0.39
N THR A 312 -11.10 10.20 0.46
CA THR A 312 -11.09 10.33 1.91
C THR A 312 -10.03 9.43 2.52
N THR A 313 -9.69 9.73 3.77
CA THR A 313 -8.85 8.86 4.61
C THR A 313 -9.72 8.25 5.69
N PHE A 314 -9.58 6.95 5.91
CA PHE A 314 -10.28 6.22 6.96
C PHE A 314 -9.30 5.39 7.78
N SER A 315 -9.62 5.17 9.04
CA SER A 315 -8.80 4.46 10.01
C SER A 315 -9.27 3.01 10.14
N PHE A 316 -8.38 2.06 10.46
CA PHE A 316 -8.75 0.66 10.70
C PHE A 316 -7.86 -0.03 11.74
N ASP A 317 -8.39 -1.11 12.34
CA ASP A 317 -7.76 -1.82 13.46
C ASP A 317 -6.35 -2.36 13.10
N PRO A 318 -5.29 -1.86 13.76
CA PRO A 318 -3.92 -2.33 13.52
C PRO A 318 -3.56 -3.60 14.30
N TYR A 319 -4.36 -4.00 15.30
CA TYR A 319 -4.05 -5.12 16.19
C TYR A 319 -3.80 -6.45 15.46
N PRO A 320 -4.63 -6.86 14.47
CA PRO A 320 -4.38 -8.10 13.72
C PRO A 320 -3.03 -8.10 13.00
N PHE A 321 -2.62 -6.95 12.43
CA PHE A 321 -1.34 -6.79 11.76
C PHE A 321 -0.18 -6.90 12.74
N LEU A 322 -0.28 -6.23 13.90
CA LEU A 322 0.72 -6.32 14.97
C LEU A 322 0.93 -7.77 15.42
N LYS A 323 -0.15 -8.54 15.66
CA LYS A 323 -0.04 -9.97 16.03
C LYS A 323 0.61 -10.80 14.91
N ALA A 324 0.27 -10.54 13.65
CA ALA A 324 0.82 -11.26 12.51
C ALA A 324 2.33 -11.00 12.35
N TRP A 325 2.76 -9.73 12.42
CA TRP A 325 4.15 -9.33 12.31
C TRP A 325 4.99 -9.84 13.50
N GLU A 326 4.47 -9.74 14.73
CA GLU A 326 5.11 -10.30 15.92
C GLU A 326 5.39 -11.81 15.76
N ARG A 327 4.37 -12.59 15.37
CA ARG A 327 4.50 -14.04 15.13
C ARG A 327 5.53 -14.34 14.04
N LYS A 328 5.59 -13.54 12.98
CA LYS A 328 6.56 -13.69 11.88
C LYS A 328 7.99 -13.51 12.40
N GLU A 329 8.23 -12.48 13.22
CA GLU A 329 9.56 -12.21 13.79
C GLU A 329 10.00 -13.29 14.80
N TYR A 330 9.10 -13.81 15.64
CA TYR A 330 9.40 -14.95 16.51
C TYR A 330 9.81 -16.20 15.71
N LYS A 331 9.07 -16.51 14.64
CA LYS A 331 9.41 -17.65 13.75
C LYS A 331 10.78 -17.46 13.10
N LYS A 332 11.10 -16.26 12.62
CA LYS A 332 12.40 -15.91 12.03
C LYS A 332 13.52 -16.10 13.06
N ARG A 333 13.39 -15.54 14.27
CA ARG A 333 14.36 -15.68 15.36
C ARG A 333 14.61 -17.14 15.74
N LYS A 334 13.55 -17.96 15.82
CA LYS A 334 13.67 -19.41 16.10
C LYS A 334 14.42 -20.16 15.00
N LYS A 335 14.16 -19.86 13.73
CA LYS A 335 14.88 -20.44 12.59
C LYS A 335 16.37 -20.07 12.63
N THR A 336 16.70 -18.80 12.84
CA THR A 336 18.10 -18.33 12.94
C THR A 336 18.85 -19.02 14.08
N ARG A 337 18.23 -19.14 15.26
CA ARG A 337 18.82 -19.87 16.40
C ARG A 337 19.08 -21.35 16.09
N LYS A 338 18.13 -22.03 15.43
CA LYS A 338 18.30 -23.43 15.00
C LYS A 338 19.44 -23.57 13.98
N ALA A 339 19.54 -22.67 13.02
CA ALA A 339 20.62 -22.68 12.02
C ALA A 339 21.99 -22.46 12.67
N LYS A 340 22.11 -21.54 13.63
CA LYS A 340 23.36 -21.30 14.37
C LYS A 340 23.80 -22.55 15.16
N ARG A 341 22.86 -23.22 15.85
CA ARG A 341 23.11 -24.47 16.60
C ARG A 341 23.51 -25.67 15.73
N LYS A 342 23.17 -25.66 14.44
CA LYS A 342 23.58 -26.71 13.50
C LYS A 342 24.96 -26.49 12.88
N ARG A 343 25.51 -25.27 13.04
CA ARG A 343 26.82 -24.87 12.50
C ARG A 343 27.91 -24.80 13.57
N SER A 344 27.51 -24.72 14.84
CA SER A 344 28.34 -24.99 16.02
C SER A 344 28.30 -26.48 16.35
#